data_AF-V5GGT9-F1
#
_entry.id   AF-V5GGT9-F1
#
_cell.length_a   1.000
_cell.length_b   1.000
_cell.length_c   1.000
_cell.angle_alpha   90.00
_cell.angle_beta   90.00
_cell.angle_gamma   90.00
#
_symmetry.space_group_name_H-M   'P 1'
#
loop_
_entity.id
_entity.type
_entity.pdbx_description
1 polymer ?
#
loop_
_entity_poly.entity_id
_entity_poly.type
_entity_poly.pdbx_seq_one_letter_code
_entity_poly.pdbx_strand_id
1 'polypeptide(L)'
;MGFWLHTKVAYLLLYLKTDVLLLADIFENFRERCLNTYGLDPAHYYTLPGYTWDCMLKHTNIKLEFLQDVDMLLFLEMAIRGGVSQCCNRYAKANNKYMSNYDPDKLSNYLLYFDVNGLYAWAMSQYLPSGEFEWVDDVENFDVCSIADDSSIGYILEVDL
;
A
#
# COMPACT_ATOMS: atom_id res chain seq x y z
N MET A 1 15.97 30.75 -23.86
CA MET A 1 16.70 31.75 -23.06
C MET A 1 17.85 31.01 -22.37
N GLY A 2 19.08 31.14 -22.87
CA GLY A 2 20.24 30.43 -22.31
C GLY A 2 20.90 31.25 -21.21
N PHE A 3 20.95 30.72 -19.98
CA PHE A 3 21.71 31.33 -18.89
C PHE A 3 23.18 30.95 -19.03
N TRP A 4 24.00 31.87 -19.51
CA TRP A 4 25.46 31.68 -19.56
C TRP A 4 26.05 31.92 -18.16
N LEU A 5 26.24 30.83 -17.41
CA LEU A 5 26.86 30.88 -16.08
C LEU A 5 28.37 30.78 -16.22
N HIS A 6 29.09 31.82 -15.78
CA HIS A 6 30.53 31.94 -15.98
C HIS A 6 31.38 31.35 -14.84
N THR A 7 30.78 31.01 -13.70
CA THR A 7 31.51 30.43 -12.54
C THR A 7 30.72 29.28 -11.91
N LYS A 8 31.44 28.30 -11.32
CA LYS A 8 30.83 27.18 -10.59
C LYS A 8 29.96 27.65 -9.43
N VAL A 9 30.34 28.75 -8.76
CA VAL A 9 29.56 29.36 -7.67
C VAL A 9 28.22 29.87 -8.16
N ALA A 10 28.19 30.58 -9.29
CA ALA A 10 26.93 31.08 -9.87
C ALA A 10 25.99 29.93 -10.25
N TYR A 11 26.54 28.82 -10.78
CA TYR A 11 25.75 27.62 -11.07
C TYR A 11 25.16 26.99 -9.80
N LEU A 12 25.96 26.80 -8.75
CA LEU A 12 25.49 26.20 -7.49
C LEU A 12 24.41 27.06 -6.82
N LEU A 13 24.54 28.39 -6.86
CA LEU A 13 23.53 29.31 -6.33
C LEU A 13 22.22 29.23 -7.12
N LEU A 14 22.29 29.15 -8.45
CA LEU A 14 21.08 28.99 -9.27
C LEU A 14 20.42 27.63 -9.02
N TYR A 15 21.20 26.55 -8.94
CA TYR A 15 20.72 25.21 -8.62
C TYR A 15 20.01 25.20 -7.27
N LEU A 16 20.66 25.68 -6.21
CA LEU A 16 20.09 25.75 -4.86
C LEU A 16 18.80 26.58 -4.84
N LYS A 17 18.80 27.74 -5.51
CA LYS A 17 17.60 28.59 -5.61
C LYS A 17 16.47 27.87 -6.34
N THR A 18 16.77 27.13 -7.39
CA THR A 18 15.77 26.39 -8.17
C THR A 18 15.17 25.25 -7.33
N ASP A 19 16.00 24.45 -6.65
CA ASP A 19 15.53 23.37 -5.77
C ASP A 19 14.62 23.88 -4.65
N VAL A 20 15.01 24.98 -3.98
CA VAL A 20 14.21 25.58 -2.91
C VAL A 20 12.89 26.13 -3.43
N LEU A 21 12.90 26.85 -4.56
CA LEU A 21 11.68 27.43 -5.12
C LEU A 21 10.71 26.36 -5.63
N LEU A 22 11.21 25.31 -6.30
CA LEU A 22 10.38 24.20 -6.75
C LEU A 22 9.77 23.42 -5.59
N LEU A 23 10.55 23.17 -4.54
CA LEU A 23 10.04 22.51 -3.34
C LEU A 23 8.95 23.35 -2.67
N ALA A 24 9.17 24.66 -2.52
CA ALA A 24 8.20 25.58 -1.92
C ALA A 24 6.89 25.59 -2.72
N ASP A 25 6.97 25.77 -4.05
CA ASP A 25 5.80 25.82 -4.94
C ASP A 25 4.98 24.52 -4.89
N ILE A 26 5.65 23.37 -5.01
CA ILE A 26 4.99 22.06 -4.93
C ILE A 26 4.35 21.84 -3.55
N PHE A 27 5.04 22.20 -2.47
CA PHE A 27 4.54 21.96 -1.12
C PHE A 27 3.39 22.90 -0.75
N GLU A 28 3.40 24.16 -1.18
CA GLU A 28 2.29 25.10 -0.98
C GLU A 28 1.03 24.63 -1.70
N ASN A 29 1.13 24.24 -2.97
CA ASN A 29 -0.01 23.69 -3.72
C ASN A 29 -0.50 22.35 -3.13
N PHE A 30 0.41 21.50 -2.62
CA PHE A 30 0.04 20.29 -1.91
C PHE A 30 -0.76 20.59 -0.64
N ARG A 31 -0.29 21.52 0.20
CA ARG A 31 -0.99 21.95 1.42
C ARG A 31 -2.37 22.51 1.14
N GLU A 32 -2.48 23.41 0.17
CA GLU A 32 -3.76 24.01 -0.22
C GLU A 32 -4.76 22.94 -0.67
N ARG A 33 -4.34 22.00 -1.54
CA ARG A 33 -5.20 20.91 -2.00
C ARG A 33 -5.64 19.99 -0.86
N CYS A 34 -4.72 19.64 0.03
CA CYS A 34 -4.98 18.80 1.19
C CYS A 34 -5.97 19.45 2.16
N LEU A 35 -5.79 20.73 2.46
CA LEU A 35 -6.71 21.52 3.28
C LEU A 35 -8.10 21.57 2.65
N ASN A 36 -8.19 21.84 1.35
CA ASN A 36 -9.47 21.93 0.65
C ASN A 36 -10.19 20.58 0.56
N THR A 37 -9.45 19.48 0.41
CA THR A 37 -10.03 18.14 0.21
C THR A 37 -10.38 17.44 1.51
N TYR A 38 -9.47 17.44 2.49
CA TYR A 38 -9.59 16.66 3.72
C TYR A 38 -9.80 17.55 4.97
N GLY A 39 -9.60 18.86 4.85
CA GLY A 39 -9.72 19.80 5.97
C GLY A 39 -8.67 19.57 7.05
N LEU A 40 -7.51 19.02 6.69
CA LEU A 40 -6.35 18.82 7.55
C LEU A 40 -5.12 19.37 6.80
N ASP A 41 -4.25 20.09 7.51
CA ASP A 41 -3.00 20.62 6.95
C ASP A 41 -1.87 19.60 7.12
N PRO A 42 -1.25 19.11 6.02
CA PRO A 42 -0.14 18.17 6.13
C PRO A 42 1.09 18.77 6.81
N ALA A 43 1.21 20.10 6.94
CA ALA A 43 2.31 20.73 7.66
C ALA A 43 2.25 20.54 9.20
N HIS A 44 1.13 20.03 9.75
CA HIS A 44 1.02 19.67 11.17
C HIS A 44 1.47 18.24 11.47
N TYR A 45 1.93 17.49 10.47
CA TYR A 45 2.31 16.09 10.59
C TYR A 45 3.79 15.90 10.29
N TYR A 46 4.42 14.96 11.01
CA TYR A 46 5.82 14.60 10.77
C TYR A 46 6.02 13.91 9.41
N THR A 47 5.04 13.11 8.99
CA THR A 47 5.11 12.31 7.76
C THR A 47 3.74 12.18 7.10
N LEU A 48 3.75 11.89 5.80
CA LEU A 48 2.52 11.71 5.02
C LEU A 48 1.66 10.53 5.50
N PRO A 49 2.20 9.36 5.91
CA PRO A 49 1.38 8.28 6.46
C PRO A 49 0.55 8.70 7.69
N GLY A 50 1.16 9.45 8.62
CA GLY A 50 0.44 9.98 9.79
C GLY A 50 -0.67 10.94 9.40
N TYR A 51 -0.42 11.82 8.41
CA TYR A 51 -1.44 12.68 7.84
C TYR A 51 -2.59 11.89 7.22
N THR A 52 -2.28 10.89 6.37
CA THR A 52 -3.31 10.08 5.70
C THR A 52 -4.12 9.23 6.66
N TRP A 53 -3.50 8.78 7.76
CA TRP A 53 -4.16 8.04 8.82
C TRP A 53 -5.22 8.90 9.53
N ASP A 54 -4.86 10.12 9.93
CA ASP A 54 -5.82 11.05 10.53
C ASP A 54 -6.91 11.48 9.55
N CYS A 55 -6.59 11.66 8.27
CA CYS A 55 -7.59 11.91 7.23
C CYS A 55 -8.60 10.76 7.14
N MET A 56 -8.12 9.52 7.19
CA MET A 56 -8.96 8.32 7.19
C MET A 56 -9.88 8.30 8.42
N LEU A 57 -9.33 8.49 9.62
CA LEU A 57 -10.11 8.51 10.86
C LEU A 57 -11.19 9.62 10.85
N LYS A 58 -10.84 10.81 10.38
CA LYS A 58 -11.79 11.93 10.25
C LYS A 58 -12.90 11.64 9.23
N HIS A 59 -12.58 10.96 8.14
CA HIS A 59 -13.53 10.64 7.09
C HIS A 59 -14.51 9.54 7.52
N THR A 60 -14.00 8.47 8.12
CA THR A 60 -14.79 7.29 8.52
C THR A 60 -15.51 7.49 9.86
N ASN A 61 -15.00 8.38 10.73
CA ASN A 61 -15.44 8.54 12.12
C ASN A 61 -15.38 7.25 12.94
N ILE A 62 -14.55 6.29 12.52
CA ILE A 62 -14.38 5.03 13.23
C ILE A 62 -13.57 5.24 14.51
N LYS A 63 -13.90 4.48 15.55
CA LYS A 63 -13.11 4.40 16.78
C LYS A 63 -12.40 3.07 16.79
N LEU A 64 -11.07 3.13 16.78
CA LEU A 64 -10.23 1.94 16.90
C LEU A 64 -10.02 1.61 18.37
N GLU A 65 -10.23 0.35 18.72
CA GLU A 65 -9.89 -0.15 20.04
C GLU A 65 -8.37 -0.30 20.19
N PHE A 66 -7.88 0.03 21.37
CA PHE A 66 -6.49 -0.21 21.74
C PHE A 66 -6.35 -1.61 22.33
N LEU A 67 -5.52 -2.45 21.71
CA LEU A 67 -5.18 -3.78 22.22
C LEU A 67 -4.39 -3.68 23.52
N GLN A 68 -4.97 -4.18 24.61
CA GLN A 68 -4.35 -4.15 25.94
C GLN A 68 -3.61 -5.43 26.30
N ASP A 69 -3.98 -6.55 25.68
CA ASP A 69 -3.33 -7.85 25.88
C ASP A 69 -2.05 -7.95 25.05
N VAL A 70 -0.93 -8.19 25.72
CA VAL A 70 0.39 -8.34 25.09
C VAL A 70 0.46 -9.62 24.26
N ASP A 71 -0.23 -10.68 24.66
CA ASP A 71 -0.21 -11.95 23.94
C ASP A 71 -0.98 -11.82 22.62
N MET A 72 -2.11 -11.10 22.62
CA MET A 72 -2.82 -10.74 21.37
C MET A 72 -1.97 -9.87 20.45
N LEU A 73 -1.27 -8.87 21.00
CA LEU A 73 -0.39 -8.01 20.22
C LEU A 73 0.72 -8.83 19.54
N LEU A 74 1.40 -9.68 20.30
CA LEU A 74 2.47 -10.54 19.77
C LEU A 74 1.94 -11.51 18.72
N PHE A 75 0.76 -12.09 18.94
CA PHE A 75 0.08 -12.94 17.97
C PHE A 75 -0.18 -12.21 16.64
N LEU A 76 -0.69 -10.98 16.68
CA LEU A 76 -0.91 -10.17 15.48
C LEU A 76 0.40 -9.77 14.79
N GLU A 77 1.41 -9.35 15.54
CA GLU A 77 2.72 -9.02 14.99
C GLU A 77 3.35 -10.23 14.29
N MET A 78 3.21 -11.42 14.89
CA MET A 78 3.63 -12.68 14.28
C MET A 78 2.82 -13.07 13.05
N ALA A 79 1.61 -12.55 12.87
CA ALA A 79 0.77 -12.80 11.69
C ALA A 79 1.04 -11.83 10.53
N ILE A 80 1.65 -10.66 10.78
CA ILE A 80 1.92 -9.67 9.73
C ILE A 80 2.92 -10.22 8.69
N ARG A 81 2.53 -10.16 7.41
CA ARG A 81 3.37 -10.55 6.27
C ARG A 81 3.43 -9.43 5.24
N GLY A 82 4.52 -9.37 4.50
CA GLY A 82 4.66 -8.47 3.35
C GLY A 82 3.93 -8.99 2.11
N GLY A 83 4.15 -8.33 0.97
CA GLY A 83 3.62 -8.79 -0.32
C GLY A 83 4.20 -10.15 -0.74
N VAL A 84 3.38 -10.99 -1.35
CA VAL A 84 3.80 -12.29 -1.88
C VAL A 84 4.68 -12.07 -3.11
N SER A 85 5.89 -12.63 -3.08
CA SER A 85 6.81 -12.66 -4.22
C SER A 85 7.21 -14.10 -4.49
N GLN A 86 6.73 -14.66 -5.61
CA GLN A 86 6.95 -16.05 -5.99
C GLN A 86 7.48 -16.15 -7.42
N CYS A 87 8.53 -16.95 -7.60
CA CYS A 87 9.08 -17.30 -8.91
C CYS A 87 8.94 -18.81 -9.12
N CYS A 88 7.81 -19.25 -9.70
CA CYS A 88 7.54 -20.68 -9.93
C CYS A 88 8.45 -21.28 -11.01
N ASN A 89 8.85 -20.49 -12.01
CA ASN A 89 9.72 -20.90 -13.10
C ASN A 89 10.80 -19.85 -13.32
N ARG A 90 12.08 -20.27 -13.34
CA ARG A 90 13.23 -19.38 -13.56
C ARG A 90 13.19 -18.70 -14.94
N TYR A 91 12.65 -19.37 -15.94
CA TYR A 91 12.61 -18.89 -17.31
C TYR A 91 11.32 -19.33 -18.00
N ALA A 92 10.65 -18.38 -18.65
CA ALA A 92 9.53 -18.63 -19.54
C ALA A 92 9.77 -17.86 -20.84
N LYS A 93 9.49 -18.52 -21.97
CA LYS A 93 9.63 -17.92 -23.29
C LYS A 93 8.34 -18.15 -24.06
N ALA A 94 7.78 -17.06 -24.60
CA ALA A 94 6.68 -17.16 -25.54
C ALA A 94 7.18 -17.76 -26.88
N ASN A 95 6.30 -18.50 -27.54
CA ASN A 95 6.41 -19.00 -28.90
C ASN A 95 5.11 -18.61 -29.59
N ASN A 96 5.04 -17.42 -30.17
CA ASN A 96 3.88 -17.01 -30.95
C ASN A 96 4.30 -16.40 -32.28
N LYS A 97 3.37 -16.40 -33.23
CA LYS A 97 3.57 -15.98 -34.62
C LYS A 97 4.07 -14.54 -34.82
N TYR A 98 3.99 -13.69 -33.79
CA TYR A 98 4.46 -12.31 -33.86
C TYR A 98 5.94 -12.16 -33.47
N MET A 99 6.58 -13.24 -33.01
CA MET A 99 8.00 -13.24 -32.63
C MET A 99 8.89 -13.61 -33.82
N SER A 100 10.06 -12.97 -33.91
CA SER A 100 11.03 -13.22 -34.99
C SER A 100 11.59 -14.65 -35.01
N ASN A 101 11.56 -15.34 -33.87
CA ASN A 101 12.07 -16.69 -33.67
C ASN A 101 10.94 -17.73 -33.46
N TYR A 102 9.76 -17.48 -34.03
CA TYR A 102 8.62 -18.40 -33.97
C TYR A 102 8.98 -19.77 -34.56
N ASP A 103 8.65 -20.82 -33.83
CA ASP A 103 8.85 -22.21 -34.23
C ASP A 103 7.46 -22.85 -34.47
N PRO A 104 7.08 -23.16 -35.73
CA PRO A 104 5.78 -23.75 -36.05
C PRO A 104 5.63 -25.18 -35.54
N ASP A 105 6.74 -25.87 -35.22
CA ASP A 105 6.72 -27.24 -34.69
C ASP A 105 6.47 -27.27 -33.16
N LYS A 106 6.55 -26.11 -32.50
CA LYS A 106 6.26 -25.96 -31.06
C LYS A 106 4.85 -25.40 -30.85
N LEU A 107 4.26 -25.75 -29.70
CA LEU A 107 2.97 -25.21 -29.28
C LEU A 107 3.02 -23.67 -29.24
N SER A 108 1.99 -23.02 -29.78
CA SER A 108 1.87 -21.57 -29.71
C SER A 108 1.48 -21.14 -28.28
N ASN A 109 2.22 -20.20 -27.69
CA ASN A 109 1.89 -19.62 -26.39
C ASN A 109 2.26 -18.14 -26.29
N TYR A 110 1.64 -17.46 -25.33
CA TYR A 110 1.80 -16.04 -25.06
C TYR A 110 2.17 -15.86 -23.58
N LEU A 111 2.94 -14.80 -23.29
CA LEU A 111 3.17 -14.35 -21.92
C LEU A 111 2.26 -13.15 -21.64
N LEU A 112 1.62 -13.16 -20.48
CA LEU A 112 0.76 -12.10 -20.00
C LEU A 112 1.35 -11.53 -18.70
N TYR A 113 1.27 -10.21 -18.56
CA TYR A 113 1.64 -9.51 -17.33
C TYR A 113 0.40 -8.78 -16.83
N PHE A 114 -0.03 -9.12 -15.62
CA PHE A 114 -1.15 -8.46 -14.95
C PHE A 114 -0.61 -7.61 -13.82
N ASP A 115 -1.15 -6.40 -13.72
CA ASP A 115 -0.91 -5.50 -12.60
C ASP A 115 -2.25 -5.03 -12.03
N VAL A 116 -2.40 -5.11 -10.71
CA VAL A 116 -3.65 -4.77 -10.03
C VAL A 116 -3.58 -3.31 -9.59
N ASN A 117 -4.47 -2.48 -10.15
CA ASN A 117 -4.54 -1.06 -9.80
C ASN A 117 -4.94 -0.88 -8.33
N GLY A 118 -3.99 -0.48 -7.49
CA GLY A 118 -4.26 -0.16 -6.08
C GLY A 118 -4.63 -1.37 -5.23
N LEU A 119 -3.86 -2.47 -5.31
CA LEU A 119 -4.09 -3.71 -4.55
C LEU A 119 -4.42 -3.46 -3.06
N TYR A 120 -3.56 -2.71 -2.35
CA TYR A 120 -3.79 -2.41 -0.93
C TYR A 120 -4.99 -1.48 -0.71
N ALA A 121 -5.26 -0.53 -1.60
CA ALA A 121 -6.42 0.35 -1.47
C ALA A 121 -7.73 -0.44 -1.60
N TRP A 122 -7.78 -1.41 -2.52
CA TRP A 122 -8.91 -2.32 -2.66
C TRP A 122 -9.07 -3.22 -1.42
N ALA A 123 -7.97 -3.77 -0.90
CA ALA A 123 -7.98 -4.57 0.32
C ALA A 123 -8.45 -3.75 1.55
N MET A 124 -8.00 -2.50 1.66
CA MET A 124 -8.43 -1.57 2.70
C MET A 124 -9.88 -1.10 2.58
N SER A 125 -10.54 -1.37 1.45
CA SER A 125 -11.96 -1.10 1.24
C SER A 125 -12.85 -2.27 1.66
N GLN A 126 -12.27 -3.41 2.06
CA GLN A 126 -13.00 -4.57 2.59
C GLN A 126 -13.29 -4.39 4.09
N TYR A 127 -14.05 -5.32 4.66
CA TYR A 127 -14.27 -5.37 6.11
C TYR A 127 -12.94 -5.61 6.84
N LEU A 128 -12.63 -4.73 7.80
CA LEU A 128 -11.40 -4.77 8.60
C LEU A 128 -11.76 -4.71 10.09
N PRO A 129 -11.00 -5.40 10.95
CA PRO A 129 -11.25 -5.38 12.38
C PRO A 129 -10.95 -3.98 12.96
N SER A 130 -11.87 -3.48 13.79
CA SER A 130 -11.73 -2.17 14.45
C SER A 130 -11.78 -2.22 15.98
N GLY A 131 -12.27 -3.32 16.56
CA GLY A 131 -12.41 -3.50 18.01
C GLY A 131 -13.14 -4.78 18.37
N GLU A 132 -13.51 -4.89 19.64
CA GLU A 132 -14.10 -6.05 20.31
C GLU A 132 -13.20 -7.29 20.19
N PHE A 133 -11.91 -7.09 20.48
CA PHE A 133 -10.89 -8.12 20.37
C PHE A 133 -10.98 -9.10 21.55
N GLU A 134 -11.30 -10.35 21.26
CA GLU A 134 -11.41 -11.42 22.27
C GLU A 134 -10.76 -12.71 21.77
N TRP A 135 -10.20 -13.49 22.70
CA TRP A 135 -9.75 -14.85 22.40
C TRP A 135 -10.96 -15.77 22.25
N VAL A 136 -10.87 -16.72 21.32
CA VAL A 136 -11.89 -17.75 21.14
C VAL A 136 -11.53 -18.96 22.00
N ASP A 137 -12.42 -19.34 22.93
CA ASP A 137 -12.19 -20.45 23.87
C ASP A 137 -12.30 -21.84 23.20
N ASP A 138 -13.27 -22.04 22.30
CA ASP A 138 -13.55 -23.33 21.65
C ASP A 138 -12.99 -23.37 20.22
N VAL A 139 -11.67 -23.49 20.12
CA VAL A 139 -10.96 -23.56 18.83
C VAL A 139 -11.17 -24.93 18.15
N GLU A 140 -11.37 -26.01 18.93
CA GLU A 140 -11.46 -27.38 18.39
C GLU A 140 -12.72 -27.62 17.55
N ASN A 141 -13.83 -26.93 17.87
CA ASN A 141 -15.10 -27.04 17.14
C ASN A 141 -15.31 -25.88 16.16
N PHE A 142 -14.30 -25.04 15.93
CA PHE A 142 -14.44 -23.86 15.08
C PHE A 142 -14.38 -24.22 13.59
N ASP A 143 -15.48 -23.99 12.86
CA ASP A 143 -15.54 -24.16 11.41
C ASP A 143 -15.51 -22.81 10.68
N VAL A 144 -14.33 -22.40 10.24
CA VAL A 144 -14.14 -21.16 9.48
C VAL A 144 -14.93 -21.13 8.17
N CYS A 145 -15.17 -22.28 7.53
CA CYS A 145 -15.87 -22.35 6.24
C CYS A 145 -17.36 -22.04 6.37
N SER A 146 -17.89 -22.06 7.60
CA SER A 146 -19.30 -21.77 7.88
C SER A 146 -19.61 -20.26 7.98
N ILE A 147 -18.57 -19.42 8.02
CA ILE A 147 -18.67 -17.99 8.27
C ILE A 147 -18.81 -17.24 6.94
N ALA A 148 -19.74 -16.29 6.88
CA ALA A 148 -19.93 -15.46 5.70
C ALA A 148 -18.84 -14.39 5.58
N ASP A 149 -18.45 -14.07 4.35
CA ASP A 149 -17.43 -13.03 4.05
C ASP A 149 -17.84 -11.62 4.53
N ASP A 150 -19.14 -11.36 4.67
CA ASP A 150 -19.74 -10.12 5.16
C ASP A 150 -20.23 -10.19 6.61
N SER A 151 -19.75 -11.20 7.37
CA SER A 151 -20.02 -11.34 8.79
C SER A 151 -19.62 -10.09 9.57
N SER A 152 -20.43 -9.73 10.57
CA SER A 152 -20.10 -8.63 11.49
C SER A 152 -18.93 -8.96 12.42
N ILE A 153 -18.61 -10.24 12.59
CA ILE A 153 -17.49 -10.74 13.41
C ILE A 153 -16.45 -11.36 12.47
N GLY A 154 -15.22 -10.87 12.58
CA GLY A 154 -14.05 -11.40 11.88
C GLY A 154 -13.20 -12.27 12.80
N TYR A 155 -12.38 -13.15 12.20
CA TYR A 155 -11.52 -14.08 12.91
C TYR A 155 -10.11 -14.01 12.36
N ILE A 156 -9.11 -14.10 13.25
CA ILE A 156 -7.70 -14.16 12.89
C ILE A 156 -7.18 -15.51 13.39
N LEU A 157 -6.64 -16.31 12.47
CA LEU A 157 -6.29 -17.70 12.74
C LEU A 157 -4.80 -17.92 12.54
N GLU A 158 -4.19 -18.65 13.47
CA GLU A 158 -2.91 -19.30 13.26
C GLU A 158 -3.18 -20.71 12.77
N VAL A 159 -2.68 -21.04 11.58
CA VAL A 159 -2.89 -22.34 10.92
C VAL A 159 -1.55 -22.91 10.49
N ASP A 160 -1.43 -24.24 10.57
CA ASP A 160 -0.35 -24.98 9.92
C ASP A 160 -0.72 -25.22 8.44
N LEU A 161 0.26 -25.10 7.54
CA LEU A 161 0.07 -25.16 6.07
C LEU A 161 0.69 -26.42 5.46
#